data_AF-A0AAV2ZHQ0-F1
#
_entry.id   AF-A0AAV2ZHQ0-F1
#
_cell.length_a   1.000
_cell.length_b   1.000
_cell.length_c   1.000
_cell.angle_alpha   90.00
_cell.angle_beta   90.00
_cell.angle_gamma   90.00
#
_symmetry.space_group_name_H-M   'P 1'
#
loop_
_entity.id
_entity.type
_entity.pdbx_description
1 polymer ?
#
loop_
_entity_poly.entity_id
_entity_poly.type
_entity_poly.pdbx_seq_one_letter_code
_entity_poly.pdbx_strand_id
1 'polypeptide(L)' 'MLYGLIKNLPKSQAMAVGLGGSFALSYVCFAVARYTGPDLGGDVPGSPKTMSAEWQAATVEYNRAQNANPIRHFRG' A
#
# COMPACT_ATOMS: atom_id res chain seq x y z
N MET A 1 -25.34 17.66 10.63
CA MET A 1 -25.21 16.80 11.83
C MET A 1 -23.78 16.73 12.36
N LEU A 2 -22.77 16.40 11.54
CA LEU A 2 -21.37 16.25 12.00
C LEU A 2 -20.80 17.51 12.68
N TYR A 3 -21.04 18.69 12.09
CA TYR A 3 -20.61 19.97 12.67
C TYR A 3 -21.20 20.21 14.07
N GLY A 4 -22.47 19.86 14.29
CA GLY A 4 -23.13 20.00 15.59
C GLY A 4 -22.57 19.06 16.65
N LEU A 5 -22.13 17.86 16.27
CA LEU A 5 -21.46 16.90 17.16
C LEU A 5 -20.04 17.38 17.53
N ILE A 6 -19.29 17.87 16.54
CA ILE A 6 -17.91 18.30 16.74
C ILE A 6 -17.84 19.61 17.55
N LYS A 7 -18.79 20.55 17.34
CA LYS A 7 -18.75 21.84 18.06
C LYS A 7 -18.95 21.71 19.57
N ASN A 8 -19.61 20.64 20.01
CA ASN A 8 -19.91 20.40 21.43
C ASN A 8 -18.82 19.55 22.12
N LEU A 9 -17.81 19.10 21.38
CA LEU A 9 -16.69 18.33 21.94
C LEU A 9 -15.59 19.25 22.50
N PRO A 10 -14.87 18.83 23.56
CA PRO A 10 -13.63 19.46 23.97
C PRO A 10 -12.65 19.56 22.79
N LYS A 11 -11.93 20.69 22.68
CA LYS A 11 -11.06 20.99 21.53
C LYS A 11 -10.05 19.87 21.20
N SER A 12 -9.47 19.24 22.22
CA SER A 12 -8.53 18.12 22.04
C SER A 12 -9.17 16.90 21.39
N GLN A 13 -10.39 16.53 21.82
CA GLN A 13 -11.16 15.43 21.24
C GLN A 13 -11.64 15.78 19.83
N ALA A 14 -12.09 17.01 19.59
CA ALA A 14 -12.48 17.48 18.27
C ALA A 14 -11.31 17.39 17.26
N MET A 15 -10.09 17.77 17.68
CA MET A 15 -8.89 17.61 16.85
C MET A 15 -8.53 16.15 16.59
N ALA A 16 -8.58 15.29 17.62
CA ALA A 16 -8.29 13.87 17.46
C ALA A 16 -9.27 13.18 16.51
N VAL A 17 -10.57 13.47 16.64
CA VAL A 17 -11.62 12.96 15.75
C VAL A 17 -11.46 13.53 14.34
N GLY A 18 -11.16 14.82 14.21
CA GLY A 18 -10.98 15.47 12.91
C GLY A 18 -9.79 14.91 12.14
N LEU A 19 -8.60 14.89 12.76
CA LEU A 19 -7.38 14.40 12.11
C LEU A 19 -7.40 12.88 11.94
N GLY A 20 -7.70 12.14 13.01
CA GLY A 20 -7.77 10.68 12.98
C GLY A 20 -8.83 10.17 12.01
N GLY A 21 -10.01 10.79 12.02
CA GLY A 21 -11.09 10.46 11.08
C GLY A 21 -10.71 10.76 9.63
N SER A 22 -10.00 11.86 9.36
CA SER A 22 -9.54 12.21 8.01
C SER A 22 -8.52 11.21 7.48
N PHE A 23 -7.52 10.82 8.30
CA PHE A 23 -6.55 9.79 7.90
C PHE A 23 -7.19 8.43 7.69
N ALA A 24 -8.09 8.02 8.60
CA ALA A 24 -8.80 6.75 8.48
C ALA A 24 -9.63 6.70 7.19
N LEU A 25 -10.42 7.75 6.91
CA LEU A 25 -11.21 7.84 5.69
C LEU A 25 -10.33 7.85 4.43
N SER A 26 -9.22 8.59 4.46
CA SER A 26 -8.28 8.65 3.34
C SER A 26 -7.70 7.27 3.03
N TYR A 27 -7.32 6.51 4.06
CA TYR A 27 -6.83 5.14 3.89
C TYR A 27 -7.90 4.20 3.35
N VAL A 28 -9.15 4.32 3.83
CA VAL A 28 -10.26 3.52 3.29
C VAL A 28 -10.48 3.81 1.81
N CYS A 29 -10.51 5.08 1.39
CA CYS A 29 -10.63 5.45 -0.01
C CYS A 29 -9.47 4.90 -0.86
N PHE A 30 -8.23 5.01 -0.35
CA PHE A 30 -7.06 4.42 -1.01
C PHE A 30 -7.20 2.90 -1.13
N ALA A 31 -7.57 2.21 -0.06
CA ALA A 31 -7.68 0.76 -0.03
C ALA A 31 -8.75 0.25 -1.00
N VAL A 32 -9.90 0.93 -1.07
CA VAL A 32 -10.93 0.62 -2.08
C VAL A 32 -10.32 0.77 -3.47
N ALA A 33 -9.78 1.94 -3.82
CA ALA A 33 -9.17 2.15 -5.13
C ALA A 33 -8.02 1.16 -5.45
N ARG A 34 -7.29 0.70 -4.42
CA ARG A 34 -6.13 -0.17 -4.58
C ARG A 34 -6.48 -1.65 -4.70
N TYR A 35 -7.51 -2.11 -3.99
CA TYR A 35 -7.86 -3.52 -3.88
C TYR A 35 -9.16 -3.89 -4.59
N THR A 36 -9.89 -2.91 -5.15
CA THR A 36 -10.99 -3.19 -6.08
C THR A 36 -10.48 -3.06 -7.51
N GLY A 37 -10.47 -4.17 -8.25
CA GLY A 37 -10.02 -4.20 -9.64
C GLY A 37 -9.99 -5.63 -10.18
N PRO A 38 -9.85 -5.80 -11.50
CA PRO A 38 -9.68 -7.12 -12.09
C PRO A 38 -8.39 -7.76 -11.57
N ASP A 39 -8.43 -9.06 -11.33
CA ASP A 39 -7.22 -9.82 -11.01
C ASP A 39 -6.41 -10.05 -12.29
N LEU A 40 -5.22 -9.46 -12.34
CA LEU A 40 -4.28 -9.59 -13.46
C LEU A 40 -3.14 -10.57 -13.14
N GLY A 41 -3.24 -11.31 -12.02
CA GLY A 41 -2.28 -12.32 -11.60
C GLY A 41 -0.99 -11.77 -11.00
N GLY A 42 -0.98 -10.49 -10.61
CA GLY A 42 0.11 -9.87 -9.85
C GLY A 42 0.02 -10.13 -8.34
N ASP A 43 0.72 -9.32 -7.56
CA ASP A 43 0.70 -9.37 -6.09
C ASP A 43 -0.63 -8.91 -5.47
N VAL A 44 -1.37 -8.06 -6.18
CA VAL A 44 -2.64 -7.48 -5.76
C VAL A 44 -3.50 -7.14 -6.98
N PRO A 45 -4.82 -6.90 -6.82
CA PRO A 45 -5.71 -6.58 -7.94
C PRO A 45 -5.19 -5.41 -8.79
N GLY A 46 -5.36 -5.52 -10.11
CA GLY A 46 -4.87 -4.58 -11.10
C GLY A 46 -3.35 -4.56 -11.31
N SER A 47 -2.57 -5.33 -10.55
CA SER A 47 -1.11 -5.39 -10.67
C SER A 47 -0.70 -6.37 -11.77
N PRO A 48 0.29 -6.04 -12.62
CA PRO A 48 0.73 -6.94 -13.68
C PRO A 48 1.32 -8.24 -13.09
N LYS A 49 1.18 -9.34 -13.83
CA LYS A 49 1.69 -10.67 -13.44
C LYS A 49 3.18 -10.68 -13.07
N THR A 50 3.97 -9.75 -13.59
CA THR A 50 5.40 -9.59 -13.28
C THR A 50 5.66 -9.16 -11.82
N MET A 51 4.64 -8.68 -11.11
CA MET A 51 4.75 -8.32 -9.70
C MET A 51 4.43 -9.48 -8.77
N SER A 52 3.95 -10.62 -9.30
CA SER A 52 3.67 -11.81 -8.52
C SER A 52 4.93 -12.35 -7.82
N ALA A 53 4.74 -13.01 -6.67
CA ALA A 53 5.83 -13.59 -5.90
C ALA A 53 6.65 -14.61 -6.71
N GLU A 54 5.98 -15.41 -7.55
CA GLU A 54 6.64 -16.38 -8.43
C GLU A 54 7.56 -15.68 -9.45
N TRP A 55 7.08 -14.60 -10.06
CA TRP A 55 7.85 -13.86 -11.05
C TRP A 55 9.02 -13.11 -10.42
N GLN A 56 8.82 -12.55 -9.22
CA GLN A 56 9.91 -11.92 -8.46
C GLN A 56 10.99 -12.93 -8.09
N ALA A 57 10.62 -14.12 -7.61
CA ALA A 57 11.58 -15.18 -7.27
C ALA A 57 12.38 -15.64 -8.50
N ALA A 58 11.69 -15.93 -9.61
CA ALA A 58 12.33 -16.32 -10.86
C ALA A 58 13.27 -15.23 -11.39
N THR A 59 12.91 -13.96 -11.23
CA THR A 59 13.73 -12.82 -11.66
C THR A 59 14.99 -12.67 -10.83
N VAL A 60 14.93 -12.92 -9.51
CA VAL A 60 16.12 -12.90 -8.65
C VAL A 60 17.11 -13.99 -9.07
N GLU A 61 16.64 -15.19 -9.33
CA GLU A 61 17.48 -16.31 -9.80
C GLU A 61 18.10 -16.03 -11.16
N TYR A 62 17.30 -15.53 -12.10
CA TYR A 62 17.78 -15.12 -13.42
C TYR A 62 18.86 -14.03 -13.33
N ASN A 63 18.61 -12.98 -12.55
CA ASN A 63 19.57 -11.89 -12.36
C ASN A 63 20.89 -12.37 -11.73
N ARG A 64 20.81 -13.35 -10.82
CA ARG A 64 22.00 -14.00 -10.25
C ARG A 64 22.78 -14.78 -11.30
N ALA A 65 22.10 -15.57 -12.15
CA ALA A 65 22.73 -16.32 -13.23
C ALA A 65 23.41 -15.41 -14.26
N GLN A 66 22.82 -14.24 -14.52
CA GLN A 66 23.34 -13.25 -15.46
C GLN A 66 24.43 -12.35 -14.87
N ASN A 67 24.78 -12.47 -13.59
CA ASN A 67 25.63 -11.50 -12.88
C ASN A 67 25.16 -10.05 -13.09
N ALA A 68 23.84 -9.81 -13.11
CA ALA A 68 23.28 -8.52 -13.49
C ALA A 68 23.69 -7.37 -12.55
N ASN A 69 24.09 -7.67 -11.31
CA ASN A 69 24.57 -6.68 -10.35
C ASN A 69 25.74 -7.22 -9.49
N PRO A 70 26.94 -7.36 -10.09
CA PRO A 70 28.02 -8.19 -9.54
C PRO A 70 28.67 -7.62 -8.27
N ILE A 71 28.47 -6.34 -7.96
CA ILE A 71 29.14 -5.64 -6.86
C ILE A 71 28.31 -5.66 -5.56
N ARG A 72 26.97 -5.71 -5.67
CA ARG A 72 26.06 -5.49 -4.52
C ARG A 72 25.71 -6.75 -3.72
N HIS A 73 26.07 -7.95 -4.18
CA HIS A 73 25.70 -9.21 -3.53
C HIS A 73 26.70 -9.73 -2.47
N PHE A 74 27.82 -9.03 -2.20
CA PHE A 74 28.86 -9.44 -1.22
C PHE A 74 28.76 -8.76 0.17
N ARG A 75 27.61 -8.16 0.53
CA ARG A 75 27.34 -7.73 1.91
C ARG A 75 26.02 -8.33 2.40
N GLY A 76 26.09 -9.58 2.83
CA GLY A 76 25.11 -10.26 3.66
C GLY A 76 25.86 -10.98 4.77
#